data_AF-A0AAV7HBY4-F1
#
_entry.id   AF-A0AAV7HBY4-F1
#
_cell.length_a   1.000
_cell.length_b   1.000
_cell.length_c   1.000
_cell.angle_alpha   90.00
_cell.angle_beta   90.00
_cell.angle_gamma   90.00
#
_symmetry.space_group_name_H-M   'P 1'
#
loop_
_entity.id
_entity.type
_entity.pdbx_description
1 polymer ?
#
loop_
_entity_poly.entity_id
_entity_poly.type
_entity_poly.pdbx_seq_one_letter_code
_entity_poly.pdbx_strand_id
1 'polypeptide(L)'
;MSVPKKPMLALVQWIGGDYDETYTPGVPVDWILDFDPLTFDPTNENESYVIEWRECKKNKKSNKGWKYYDARVVQISRSLKSLEKQLALLEGLVSPLRPERTLEEIRKNFKSSVKRTLEDDFNDFGAEQSRISELSEKRKKKKNFTAGEQDEIQNQPRDNGENSDAIEDPETHEIEEEPPIAHEDFISNEQIHQDNQSIKQVLKDLVSEIRTIKESQTQILQRQLGNQNLQPELNAQVEIGHPGSNVFVRRNQWDTADSRDTFQSMGVSLVKALYEEDVLLRSNLKGGASKIDKNAPQRPGLDKNILAAIKEAVKQKFPAEFKQSLFGMAINNMMTDMRKKTQAAADIQSQFLLGRDHTVISQKSPNDYLDITQRPLRNYSGITRRSDENHPTITERSPSDHKVMPE
;
A
#
# COMPACT_ATOMS: atom_id res chain seq x y z
N MET A 1 31.64 6.86 0.52
CA MET A 1 30.82 8.09 0.65
C MET A 1 29.48 7.68 1.23
N SER A 2 29.15 8.15 2.44
CA SER A 2 27.86 7.83 3.08
C SER A 2 26.73 8.53 2.33
N VAL A 3 25.69 7.79 1.94
CA VAL A 3 24.51 8.36 1.28
C VAL A 3 23.79 9.26 2.29
N PRO A 4 23.47 10.53 1.95
CA PRO A 4 22.75 11.40 2.86
C PRO A 4 21.38 10.78 3.19
N LYS A 5 21.16 10.50 4.47
CA LYS A 5 19.87 9.98 4.95
C LYS A 5 18.81 11.04 4.68
N LYS A 6 17.71 10.65 4.03
CA LYS A 6 16.54 11.54 3.83
C LYS A 6 16.03 12.00 5.20
N PRO A 7 15.70 13.28 5.39
CA PRO A 7 15.16 13.79 6.64
C PRO A 7 13.81 13.13 6.94
N MET A 8 13.51 12.92 8.22
CA MET A 8 12.17 12.51 8.67
C MET A 8 11.26 13.73 8.71
N LEU A 9 10.01 13.51 8.33
CA LEU A 9 8.95 14.52 8.27
C LEU A 9 7.80 14.09 9.18
N ALA A 10 7.06 15.06 9.70
CA ALA A 10 5.89 14.89 10.53
C ALA A 10 4.65 15.48 9.85
N LEU A 11 3.51 14.85 10.11
CA LEU A 11 2.17 15.42 9.98
C LEU A 11 1.79 15.95 11.35
N VAL A 12 1.53 17.25 11.43
CA VAL A 12 1.24 17.92 12.70
C VAL A 12 -0.16 18.52 12.65
N GLN A 13 -0.84 18.50 13.79
CA GLN A 13 -2.10 19.20 14.04
C GLN A 13 -1.79 20.37 14.96
N TRP A 14 -2.08 21.59 14.52
CA TRP A 14 -1.83 22.79 15.31
C TRP A 14 -2.81 22.87 16.48
N ILE A 15 -2.32 23.34 17.63
CA ILE A 15 -3.10 23.53 18.85
C ILE A 15 -3.04 25.01 19.22
N GLY A 16 -4.22 25.65 19.26
CA GLY A 16 -4.39 27.04 19.64
C GLY A 16 -4.06 28.08 18.56
N GLY A 17 -4.50 29.31 18.81
CA GLY A 17 -4.32 30.46 17.91
C GLY A 17 -5.20 30.40 16.66
N ASP A 18 -4.78 31.10 15.60
CA ASP A 18 -5.54 31.23 14.34
C ASP A 18 -5.56 29.95 13.49
N TYR A 19 -4.85 28.90 13.92
CA TYR A 19 -4.65 27.67 13.16
C TYR A 19 -5.15 26.43 13.91
N ASP A 20 -5.90 26.60 14.99
CA ASP A 20 -6.36 25.51 15.83
C ASP A 20 -7.09 24.43 15.02
N GLU A 21 -6.84 23.17 15.37
CA GLU A 21 -7.36 21.97 14.71
C GLU A 21 -7.01 21.79 13.21
N THR A 22 -6.16 22.66 12.64
CA THR A 22 -5.69 22.51 11.26
C THR A 22 -4.47 21.60 11.16
N TYR A 23 -4.28 20.99 9.99
CA TYR A 23 -3.20 20.02 9.77
C TYR A 23 -2.17 20.50 8.75
N THR A 24 -0.90 20.24 9.02
CA THR A 24 0.22 20.49 8.10
C THR A 24 1.05 19.23 7.89
N PRO A 25 1.09 18.68 6.66
CA PRO A 25 2.00 17.59 6.33
C PRO A 25 3.39 18.13 5.99
N GLY A 26 4.42 17.36 6.32
CA GLY A 26 5.78 17.61 5.83
C GLY A 26 6.62 18.55 6.69
N VAL A 27 6.27 18.71 7.97
CA VAL A 27 7.10 19.47 8.92
C VAL A 27 8.36 18.66 9.22
N PRO A 28 9.57 19.19 9.00
CA PRO A 28 10.79 18.48 9.36
C PRO A 28 10.85 18.19 10.85
N VAL A 29 11.24 16.97 11.23
CA VAL A 29 11.29 16.56 12.64
C VAL A 29 12.27 17.42 13.45
N ASP A 30 13.33 17.93 12.82
CA ASP A 30 14.30 18.85 13.45
C ASP A 30 13.73 20.26 13.74
N TRP A 31 12.49 20.54 13.35
CA TRP A 31 11.78 21.78 13.71
C TRP A 31 10.93 21.62 14.96
N ILE A 32 10.72 20.39 15.43
CA ILE A 32 9.91 20.08 16.61
C ILE A 32 10.88 20.02 17.80
N LEU A 33 10.72 20.93 18.75
CA LEU A 33 11.59 21.03 19.91
C LEU A 33 11.33 19.84 20.85
N ASP A 34 12.41 19.29 21.40
CA ASP A 34 12.41 18.19 22.36
C ASP A 34 11.68 16.91 21.88
N PHE A 35 11.52 16.75 20.57
CA PHE A 35 10.88 15.58 19.97
C PHE A 35 11.89 14.48 19.64
N ASP A 36 11.71 13.30 20.23
CA ASP A 36 12.46 12.09 19.86
C ASP A 36 11.58 11.14 19.02
N PRO A 37 11.86 10.98 17.70
CA PRO A 37 11.11 10.07 16.85
C PRO A 37 11.22 8.59 17.26
N LEU A 38 12.14 8.20 18.14
CA LEU A 38 12.26 6.82 18.64
C LEU A 38 11.31 6.50 19.79
N THR A 39 10.89 7.51 20.56
CA THR A 39 9.98 7.35 21.69
C THR A 39 8.55 7.79 21.36
N PHE A 40 8.35 8.36 20.17
CA PHE A 40 7.05 8.85 19.73
C PHE A 40 5.99 7.74 19.66
N ASP A 41 4.90 7.94 20.40
CA ASP A 41 3.70 7.10 20.37
C ASP A 41 2.52 7.87 19.75
N PRO A 42 2.02 7.47 18.56
CA PRO A 42 0.92 8.15 17.90
C PRO A 42 -0.43 8.01 18.63
N THR A 43 -0.53 7.12 19.63
CA THR A 43 -1.76 6.93 20.41
C THR A 43 -1.89 7.91 21.58
N ASN A 44 -0.83 8.63 21.92
CA ASN A 44 -0.85 9.60 23.01
C ASN A 44 -1.42 10.95 22.55
N GLU A 45 -2.74 11.11 22.68
CA GLU A 45 -3.43 12.33 22.27
C GLU A 45 -3.13 13.56 23.14
N ASN A 46 -2.56 13.35 24.34
CA ASN A 46 -2.32 14.42 25.32
C ASN A 46 -0.96 15.10 25.15
N GLU A 47 -0.10 14.58 24.28
CA GLU A 47 1.25 15.12 24.08
C GLU A 47 1.25 16.21 23.00
N SER A 48 1.67 17.41 23.39
CA SER A 48 1.88 18.53 22.49
C SER A 48 3.36 18.95 22.50
N TYR A 49 3.81 19.46 21.37
CA TYR A 49 5.19 19.85 21.12
C TYR A 49 5.24 21.27 20.57
N VAL A 50 6.33 21.97 20.86
CA VAL A 50 6.59 23.30 20.32
C VAL A 50 7.32 23.18 18.99
N ILE A 51 6.75 23.75 17.93
CA ILE A 51 7.34 23.75 16.59
C ILE A 51 7.92 25.11 16.27
N GLU A 52 9.22 25.13 15.95
CA GLU A 52 9.92 26.31 15.43
C GLU A 52 9.63 26.46 13.92
N TRP A 53 8.70 27.35 13.57
CA TRP A 53 8.30 27.54 12.18
C TRP A 53 9.29 28.41 11.41
N ARG A 54 9.99 27.76 10.47
CA ARG A 54 11.00 28.40 9.61
C ARG A 54 10.42 28.71 8.23
N GLU A 55 9.73 29.85 8.13
CA GLU A 55 9.16 30.31 6.84
C GLU A 55 10.31 30.48 5.81
N CYS A 56 10.20 29.78 4.69
CA CYS A 56 11.30 29.48 3.78
C CYS A 56 11.79 30.65 2.91
N LYS A 57 11.52 31.90 3.29
CA LYS A 57 11.97 33.08 2.55
C LYS A 57 13.47 33.30 2.79
N LYS A 58 14.28 32.60 1.99
CA LYS A 58 15.73 32.83 1.78
C LYS A 58 16.60 32.77 3.05
N ASN A 59 16.46 31.77 3.93
CA ASN A 59 17.39 31.46 5.05
C ASN A 59 17.79 32.66 5.94
N LYS A 60 17.17 33.82 5.81
CA LYS A 60 17.45 34.98 6.62
C LYS A 60 16.48 34.88 7.77
N LYS A 61 17.03 34.61 8.96
CA LYS A 61 16.32 34.81 10.21
C LYS A 61 15.67 36.19 10.13
N SER A 62 14.36 36.25 10.29
CA SER A 62 13.72 37.56 10.44
C SER A 62 14.39 38.26 11.62
N ASN A 63 14.50 39.58 11.61
CA ASN A 63 15.04 40.32 12.77
C ASN A 63 14.25 40.05 14.07
N LYS A 64 13.08 39.41 13.96
CA LYS A 64 12.18 39.05 15.06
C LYS A 64 12.28 37.58 15.49
N GLY A 65 13.28 36.84 15.01
CA GLY A 65 13.44 35.42 15.33
C GLY A 65 12.49 34.52 14.53
N TRP A 66 12.45 33.24 14.92
CA TRP A 66 11.50 32.26 14.39
C TRP A 66 10.22 32.28 15.23
N LYS A 67 9.10 31.95 14.61
CA LYS A 67 7.82 31.84 15.32
C LYS A 67 7.71 30.44 15.92
N TYR A 68 7.09 30.36 17.09
CA TYR A 68 6.83 29.09 17.77
C TYR A 68 5.33 28.87 17.83
N TYR A 69 4.93 27.62 17.63
CA TYR A 69 3.54 27.21 17.63
C TYR A 69 3.43 25.88 18.36
N ASP A 70 2.37 25.71 19.13
CA ASP A 70 2.07 24.42 19.76
C ASP A 70 1.35 23.53 18.75
N ALA A 71 1.74 22.26 18.71
CA ALA A 71 1.13 21.29 17.82
C ALA A 71 1.30 19.86 18.36
N ARG A 72 0.36 19.00 17.98
CA ARG A 72 0.43 17.56 18.21
C ARG A 72 0.98 16.88 16.97
N VAL A 73 1.92 15.96 17.17
CA VAL A 73 2.45 15.13 16.08
C VAL A 73 1.50 13.96 15.87
N VAL A 74 0.89 13.89 14.69
CA VAL A 74 -0.08 12.84 14.34
C VAL A 74 0.65 11.63 13.77
N GLN A 75 1.63 11.87 12.90
CA GLN A 75 2.37 10.79 12.24
C GLN A 75 3.72 11.26 11.74
N ILE A 76 4.71 10.35 11.75
CA ILE A 76 6.04 10.58 11.16
C ILE A 76 6.26 9.67 9.94
N SER A 77 6.95 10.20 8.92
CA SER A 77 7.33 9.43 7.73
C SER A 77 8.53 10.06 7.02
N ARG A 78 9.30 9.24 6.29
CA ARG A 78 10.33 9.73 5.35
C ARG A 78 9.76 10.16 4.00
N SER A 79 8.46 9.95 3.76
CA SER A 79 7.80 10.21 2.50
C SER A 79 6.67 11.22 2.68
N LEU A 80 6.82 12.40 2.06
CA LEU A 80 5.78 13.43 2.06
C LEU A 80 4.46 12.90 1.50
N LYS A 81 4.50 12.08 0.43
CA LYS A 81 3.30 11.47 -0.16
C LYS A 81 2.54 10.58 0.81
N SER A 82 3.25 9.92 1.73
CA SER A 82 2.63 9.09 2.76
C SER A 82 1.83 9.96 3.74
N LEU A 83 2.40 11.09 4.14
CA LEU A 83 1.74 12.05 5.04
C LEU A 83 0.56 12.76 4.35
N GLU A 84 0.69 13.11 3.07
CA GLU A 84 -0.41 13.69 2.28
C GLU A 84 -1.59 12.71 2.12
N LYS A 85 -1.31 11.42 1.93
CA LYS A 85 -2.36 10.38 1.87
C LYS A 85 -3.09 10.26 3.21
N GLN A 86 -2.37 10.36 4.31
CA GLN A 86 -2.91 10.29 5.66
C GLN A 86 -3.73 11.54 6.01
N LEU A 87 -3.26 12.71 5.62
CA LEU A 87 -4.05 13.95 5.66
C LEU A 87 -5.37 13.81 4.90
N ALA A 88 -5.37 13.18 3.72
CA ALA A 88 -6.58 12.96 2.94
C ALA A 88 -7.60 12.03 3.62
N LEU A 89 -7.17 11.16 4.54
CA LEU A 89 -8.05 10.29 5.33
C LEU A 89 -8.66 11.02 6.53
N LEU A 90 -7.99 12.04 7.05
CA LEU A 90 -8.41 12.77 8.24
C LEU A 90 -9.51 13.81 7.97
N GLU A 91 -9.96 13.97 6.72
CA GLU A 91 -10.98 14.95 6.26
C GLU A 91 -10.80 16.39 6.80
N GLY A 92 -9.61 16.72 7.31
CA GLY A 92 -9.37 17.91 8.12
C GLY A 92 -9.11 19.18 7.30
N LEU A 93 -9.35 20.33 7.94
CA LEU A 93 -8.98 21.64 7.41
C LEU A 93 -7.45 21.72 7.24
N VAL A 94 -7.00 21.87 6.00
CA VAL A 94 -5.57 22.03 5.69
C VAL A 94 -5.11 23.39 6.18
N SER A 95 -4.07 23.41 7.02
CA SER A 95 -3.52 24.66 7.54
C SER A 95 -2.96 25.52 6.39
N PRO A 96 -3.12 26.86 6.45
CA PRO A 96 -2.44 27.76 5.53
C PRO A 96 -0.91 27.75 5.73
N LEU A 97 -0.42 27.24 6.87
CA LEU A 97 0.99 27.02 7.13
C LEU A 97 1.48 25.79 6.34
N ARG A 98 1.84 25.99 5.07
CA ARG A 98 2.48 24.95 4.25
C ARG A 98 3.99 25.20 4.18
N PRO A 99 4.84 24.23 4.58
CA PRO A 99 6.29 24.41 4.45
C PRO A 99 6.64 24.49 2.96
N GLU A 100 7.00 25.69 2.50
CA GLU A 100 7.21 26.01 1.08
C GLU A 100 8.40 25.24 0.47
N ARG A 101 9.26 24.61 1.29
CA ARG A 101 10.44 23.86 0.82
C ARG A 101 10.36 22.37 1.10
N THR A 102 10.02 21.66 0.03
CA THR A 102 10.74 20.45 -0.38
C THR A 102 10.59 20.21 -1.88
N LEU A 103 9.63 20.83 -2.57
CA LEU A 103 9.46 20.66 -4.02
C LEU A 103 10.64 21.16 -4.87
N GLU A 104 11.35 22.23 -4.45
CA GLU A 104 12.51 22.76 -5.20
C GLU A 104 13.82 22.00 -4.94
N GLU A 105 14.04 21.52 -3.72
CA GLU A 105 15.19 20.64 -3.40
C GLU A 105 14.95 19.21 -3.90
N ILE A 106 13.72 18.70 -3.84
CA ILE A 106 13.31 17.47 -4.54
C ILE A 106 13.48 17.68 -6.05
N ARG A 107 13.13 18.84 -6.63
CA ARG A 107 13.41 19.14 -8.06
C ARG A 107 14.89 19.22 -8.39
N LYS A 108 15.73 19.79 -7.53
CA LYS A 108 17.18 19.86 -7.74
C LYS A 108 17.84 18.48 -7.61
N ASN A 109 17.42 17.68 -6.63
CA ASN A 109 17.87 16.29 -6.48
C ASN A 109 17.31 15.38 -7.58
N PHE A 110 16.11 15.64 -8.11
CA PHE A 110 15.62 14.97 -9.32
C PHE A 110 16.46 15.33 -10.55
N LYS A 111 16.84 16.61 -10.72
CA LYS A 111 17.66 17.03 -11.87
C LYS A 111 19.07 16.43 -11.85
N SER A 112 19.65 16.13 -10.69
CA SER A 112 20.93 15.42 -10.60
C SER A 112 20.79 13.90 -10.70
N SER A 113 19.66 13.32 -10.30
CA SER A 113 19.38 11.87 -10.43
C SER A 113 18.91 11.43 -11.81
N VAL A 114 18.38 12.34 -12.64
CA VAL A 114 17.93 12.05 -14.03
C VAL A 114 19.06 11.67 -15.00
N LYS A 115 20.32 11.63 -14.54
CA LYS A 115 21.46 11.10 -15.32
C LYS A 115 21.78 9.63 -15.04
N ARG A 116 21.04 8.93 -14.18
CA ARG A 116 21.11 7.47 -14.04
C ARG A 116 19.84 6.84 -14.60
N THR A 117 20.02 5.82 -15.42
CA THR A 117 18.98 5.06 -16.10
C THR A 117 18.10 4.31 -15.11
N LEU A 118 16.79 4.32 -15.36
CA LEU A 118 15.74 3.70 -14.55
C LEU A 118 15.78 2.15 -14.54
N GLU A 119 16.75 1.55 -15.24
CA GLU A 119 16.99 0.10 -15.26
C GLU A 119 17.84 -0.37 -14.07
N ASP A 120 18.63 0.52 -13.43
CA ASP A 120 19.45 0.15 -12.28
C ASP A 120 18.64 0.08 -10.96
N ASP A 121 17.54 0.84 -10.85
CA ASP A 121 16.74 0.94 -9.62
C ASP A 121 15.77 -0.25 -9.43
N PHE A 122 15.49 -1.05 -10.47
CA PHE A 122 14.65 -2.25 -10.36
C PHE A 122 15.41 -3.51 -9.90
N ASN A 123 16.74 -3.54 -10.04
CA ASN A 123 17.56 -4.66 -9.53
C ASN A 123 17.87 -4.56 -8.03
N ASP A 124 17.73 -3.39 -7.41
CA ASP A 124 18.04 -3.19 -5.99
C ASP A 124 16.94 -3.69 -5.05
N PHE A 125 15.67 -3.71 -5.50
CA PHE A 125 14.55 -4.17 -4.68
C PHE A 125 14.49 -5.71 -4.54
N GLY A 126 14.94 -6.45 -5.55
CA GLY A 126 15.05 -7.91 -5.52
C GLY A 126 16.23 -8.41 -4.67
N ALA A 127 17.33 -7.66 -4.65
CA ALA A 127 18.51 -7.96 -3.84
C ALA A 127 18.24 -7.75 -2.33
N GLU A 128 17.44 -6.74 -1.97
CA GLU A 128 17.11 -6.45 -0.58
C GLU A 128 16.13 -7.49 0.03
N GLN A 129 15.14 -7.98 -0.73
CA GLN A 129 14.28 -9.09 -0.27
C GLN A 129 15.04 -10.42 -0.17
N SER A 130 15.99 -10.68 -1.07
CA SER A 130 16.84 -11.89 -1.01
C SER A 130 17.77 -11.87 0.21
N ARG A 131 18.30 -10.68 0.59
CA ARG A 131 19.10 -10.50 1.81
C ARG A 131 18.31 -10.65 3.10
N ILE A 132 17.06 -10.16 3.14
CA ILE A 132 16.18 -10.30 4.30
C ILE A 132 15.77 -11.77 4.50
N SER A 133 15.54 -12.51 3.41
CA SER A 133 15.26 -13.95 3.45
C SER A 133 16.49 -14.77 3.90
N GLU A 134 17.69 -14.48 3.38
CA GLU A 134 18.94 -15.13 3.82
C GLU A 134 19.29 -14.86 5.30
N LEU A 135 19.01 -13.65 5.81
CA LEU A 135 19.23 -13.31 7.22
C LEU A 135 18.23 -14.01 8.16
N SER A 136 17.03 -14.33 7.67
CA SER A 136 16.03 -15.09 8.42
C SER A 136 16.35 -16.60 8.49
N GLU A 137 16.95 -17.18 7.44
CA GLU A 137 17.40 -18.57 7.42
C GLU A 137 18.67 -18.79 8.24
N LYS A 138 19.61 -17.83 8.23
CA LYS A 138 20.82 -17.87 9.09
C LYS A 138 20.49 -17.75 10.58
N ARG A 139 19.34 -17.17 10.95
CA ARG A 139 18.84 -17.13 12.33
C ARG A 139 18.10 -18.42 12.75
N LYS A 140 17.49 -19.15 11.81
CA LYS A 140 16.87 -20.46 12.10
C LYS A 140 17.89 -21.60 12.21
N LYS A 141 19.05 -21.51 11.53
CA LYS A 141 20.14 -22.48 11.65
C LYS A 141 21.04 -22.31 12.90
N LYS A 142 20.88 -21.24 13.68
CA LYS A 142 21.69 -20.98 14.89
C LYS A 142 21.01 -21.37 16.20
N LYS A 143 19.85 -22.04 16.15
CA LYS A 143 19.09 -22.49 17.34
C LYS A 143 19.03 -24.02 17.52
N ASN A 144 19.70 -24.80 16.67
CA ASN A 144 19.72 -26.27 16.70
C ASN A 144 21.14 -26.86 16.75
N PHE A 145 22.06 -26.27 17.52
CA PHE A 145 23.37 -26.90 17.80
C PHE A 145 23.88 -26.49 19.19
N THR A 146 23.29 -27.09 20.23
CA THR A 146 23.97 -27.27 21.51
C THR A 146 23.38 -28.50 22.22
N ALA A 147 23.81 -29.68 21.80
CA ALA A 147 23.71 -30.91 22.58
C ALA A 147 24.86 -31.82 22.16
N GLY A 148 25.74 -32.12 23.13
CA GLY A 148 26.74 -33.19 23.05
C GLY A 148 28.14 -32.75 22.63
N GLU A 149 29.02 -32.50 23.60
CA GLU A 149 30.32 -33.18 23.72
C GLU A 149 31.04 -32.69 24.99
N GLN A 150 31.03 -33.55 26.01
CA GLN A 150 32.03 -33.58 27.06
C GLN A 150 33.02 -34.68 26.68
N ASP A 151 34.30 -34.34 26.56
CA ASP A 151 35.39 -35.09 27.20
C ASP A 151 36.76 -34.38 27.02
N GLU A 152 37.64 -34.66 27.99
CA GLU A 152 39.10 -34.49 28.02
C GLU A 152 39.77 -33.15 28.46
N ILE A 153 39.94 -33.06 29.80
CA ILE A 153 41.20 -32.98 30.57
C ILE A 153 42.32 -32.03 30.11
N GLN A 154 42.63 -31.03 30.94
CA GLN A 154 43.98 -30.70 31.49
C GLN A 154 43.85 -29.54 32.51
N ASN A 155 43.91 -29.81 33.81
CA ASN A 155 45.07 -29.75 34.72
C ASN A 155 45.53 -28.34 35.16
N GLN A 156 45.55 -28.18 36.49
CA GLN A 156 46.44 -27.38 37.36
C GLN A 156 45.94 -26.05 38.00
N PRO A 157 46.45 -25.69 39.22
CA PRO A 157 45.66 -25.77 40.46
C PRO A 157 45.61 -24.44 41.27
N ARG A 158 44.73 -24.37 42.28
CA ARG A 158 44.78 -23.47 43.46
C ARG A 158 43.68 -23.91 44.43
N ASP A 159 44.00 -24.60 45.52
CA ASP A 159 44.51 -24.11 46.81
C ASP A 159 43.42 -23.47 47.70
N ASN A 160 42.95 -24.32 48.63
CA ASN A 160 42.51 -24.11 50.01
C ASN A 160 41.57 -22.95 50.41
N GLY A 161 40.52 -23.33 51.15
CA GLY A 161 39.70 -22.43 51.96
C GLY A 161 38.49 -23.14 52.57
N GLU A 162 38.73 -23.91 53.62
CA GLU A 162 37.73 -24.48 54.55
C GLU A 162 36.85 -23.39 55.17
N ASN A 163 35.54 -23.63 55.34
CA ASN A 163 34.89 -23.60 56.67
C ASN A 163 33.37 -23.89 56.67
N SER A 164 33.00 -24.76 57.62
CA SER A 164 31.78 -24.81 58.50
C SER A 164 30.39 -24.71 57.84
N ASP A 165 29.55 -25.75 57.88
CA ASP A 165 28.81 -26.36 59.02
C ASP A 165 27.42 -25.75 59.27
N ALA A 166 26.46 -26.68 59.44
CA ALA A 166 25.19 -26.62 60.17
C ALA A 166 23.95 -25.96 59.50
N ILE A 167 22.90 -26.74 59.19
CA ILE A 167 21.62 -26.94 59.95
C ILE A 167 20.64 -25.76 59.68
N GLU A 168 19.40 -25.87 59.16
CA GLU A 168 18.19 -26.55 59.64
C GLU A 168 17.02 -26.38 58.61
N ASP A 169 16.03 -27.29 58.65
CA ASP A 169 14.61 -27.22 58.23
C ASP A 169 14.13 -26.79 56.82
N PRO A 170 13.31 -27.63 56.14
CA PRO A 170 12.36 -27.18 55.12
C PRO A 170 10.95 -27.01 55.71
N GLU A 171 10.54 -25.76 55.90
CA GLU A 171 9.13 -25.39 56.12
C GLU A 171 8.29 -25.77 54.88
N THR A 172 7.17 -26.45 55.16
CA THR A 172 6.11 -26.82 54.24
C THR A 172 5.39 -25.58 53.71
N HIS A 173 5.58 -25.25 52.42
CA HIS A 173 4.71 -24.32 51.73
C HIS A 173 3.39 -25.01 51.35
N GLU A 174 2.31 -24.59 52.01
CA GLU A 174 0.92 -24.81 51.58
C GLU A 174 0.74 -24.33 50.13
N ILE A 175 0.26 -25.23 49.28
CA ILE A 175 -0.18 -24.93 47.92
C ILE A 175 -1.57 -24.30 48.07
N GLU A 176 -1.67 -22.98 47.98
CA GLU A 176 -2.94 -22.29 47.75
C GLU A 176 -3.48 -22.73 46.38
N GLU A 177 -4.62 -23.43 46.39
CA GLU A 177 -5.38 -23.77 45.19
C GLU A 177 -5.92 -22.48 44.56
N GLU A 178 -5.41 -22.12 43.37
CA GLU A 178 -5.97 -21.04 42.57
C GLU A 178 -7.42 -21.37 42.16
N PRO A 179 -8.35 -20.40 42.19
CA PRO A 179 -9.75 -20.61 41.84
C PRO A 179 -9.92 -20.94 40.35
N PRO A 180 -10.95 -21.74 39.99
CA PRO A 180 -11.19 -22.17 38.63
C PRO A 180 -11.47 -20.98 37.71
N ILE A 181 -10.62 -20.79 36.72
CA ILE A 181 -10.77 -19.81 35.63
C ILE A 181 -12.10 -20.10 34.93
N ALA A 182 -13.01 -19.13 34.96
CA ALA A 182 -14.28 -19.19 34.25
C ALA A 182 -14.01 -19.43 32.76
N HIS A 183 -14.63 -20.48 32.21
CA HIS A 183 -14.59 -20.80 30.79
C HIS A 183 -15.06 -19.58 29.99
N GLU A 184 -14.13 -18.92 29.30
CA GLU A 184 -14.47 -17.96 28.26
C GLU A 184 -15.29 -18.66 27.18
N ASP A 185 -16.41 -18.06 26.81
CA ASP A 185 -17.33 -18.52 25.78
C ASP A 185 -16.59 -18.67 24.44
N PHE A 186 -16.06 -19.86 24.17
CA PHE A 186 -15.51 -20.21 22.87
C PHE A 186 -16.64 -20.13 21.83
N ILE A 187 -16.67 -19.05 21.06
CA ILE A 187 -17.54 -18.90 19.90
C ILE A 187 -17.27 -20.10 18.98
N SER A 188 -18.28 -20.94 18.78
CA SER A 188 -18.15 -22.16 18.00
C SER A 188 -17.88 -21.82 16.53
N ASN A 189 -17.09 -22.65 15.85
CA ASN A 189 -16.88 -22.53 14.40
C ASN A 189 -18.19 -22.59 13.60
N GLU A 190 -19.22 -23.24 14.15
CA GLU A 190 -20.58 -23.28 13.61
C GLU A 190 -21.23 -21.88 13.62
N GLN A 191 -21.10 -21.15 14.74
CA GLN A 191 -21.62 -19.78 14.87
C GLN A 191 -20.92 -18.84 13.88
N ILE A 192 -19.58 -18.93 13.78
CA ILE A 192 -18.80 -18.16 12.80
C ILE A 192 -19.26 -18.43 11.37
N HIS A 193 -19.59 -19.70 11.04
CA HIS A 193 -20.07 -20.06 9.72
C HIS A 193 -21.46 -19.49 9.42
N GLN A 194 -22.37 -19.50 10.41
CA GLN A 194 -23.70 -18.91 10.30
C GLN A 194 -23.63 -17.38 10.14
N ASP A 195 -22.77 -16.72 10.90
CA ASP A 195 -22.56 -15.28 10.82
C ASP A 195 -22.02 -14.88 9.43
N ASN A 196 -21.05 -15.63 8.91
CA ASN A 196 -20.51 -15.40 7.56
C ASN A 196 -21.56 -15.59 6.45
N GLN A 197 -22.47 -16.56 6.59
CA GLN A 197 -23.59 -16.72 5.65
C GLN A 197 -24.56 -15.54 5.72
N SER A 198 -24.86 -15.07 6.93
CA SER A 198 -25.72 -13.91 7.17
C SER A 198 -25.13 -12.64 6.57
N ILE A 199 -23.83 -12.38 6.79
CA ILE A 199 -23.09 -11.27 6.19
C ILE A 199 -23.13 -11.34 4.65
N LYS A 200 -22.93 -12.53 4.08
CA LYS A 200 -22.97 -12.74 2.63
C LYS A 200 -24.35 -12.42 2.04
N GLN A 201 -25.42 -12.69 2.78
CA GLN A 201 -26.77 -12.38 2.34
C GLN A 201 -27.03 -10.88 2.38
N VAL A 202 -26.69 -10.21 3.50
CA VAL A 202 -26.81 -8.75 3.63
C VAL A 202 -26.05 -8.02 2.51
N LEU A 203 -24.84 -8.47 2.17
CA LEU A 203 -24.06 -7.89 1.07
C LEU A 203 -24.75 -8.04 -0.28
N LYS A 204 -25.39 -9.19 -0.57
CA LYS A 204 -26.13 -9.37 -1.82
C LYS A 204 -27.32 -8.43 -1.90
N ASP A 205 -28.03 -8.27 -0.78
CA ASP A 205 -29.22 -7.42 -0.70
C ASP A 205 -28.83 -5.95 -0.90
N LEU A 206 -27.78 -5.47 -0.22
CA LEU A 206 -27.23 -4.11 -0.42
C LEU A 206 -26.80 -3.85 -1.86
N VAL A 207 -26.15 -4.82 -2.52
CA VAL A 207 -25.74 -4.67 -3.93
C VAL A 207 -26.95 -4.58 -4.85
N SER A 208 -28.02 -5.33 -4.57
CA SER A 208 -29.26 -5.25 -5.34
C SER A 208 -29.98 -3.92 -5.14
N GLU A 209 -29.94 -3.37 -3.93
CA GLU A 209 -30.50 -2.07 -3.60
C GLU A 209 -29.73 -0.94 -4.30
N ILE A 210 -28.40 -0.97 -4.26
CA ILE A 210 -27.54 -0.02 -4.97
C ILE A 210 -27.82 -0.05 -6.48
N ARG A 211 -28.01 -1.24 -7.06
CA ARG A 211 -28.40 -1.37 -8.48
C ARG A 211 -29.74 -0.69 -8.74
N THR A 212 -30.73 -0.92 -7.88
CA THR A 212 -32.07 -0.35 -8.01
C THR A 212 -32.07 1.18 -7.86
N ILE A 213 -31.30 1.71 -6.91
CA ILE A 213 -31.10 3.16 -6.73
C ILE A 213 -30.43 3.77 -7.96
N LYS A 214 -29.44 3.10 -8.53
CA LYS A 214 -28.76 3.58 -9.74
C LYS A 214 -29.71 3.61 -10.94
N GLU A 215 -30.56 2.61 -11.08
CA GLU A 215 -31.58 2.56 -12.12
C GLU A 215 -32.64 3.66 -11.93
N SER A 216 -33.11 3.89 -10.70
CA SER A 216 -34.07 4.96 -10.42
C SER A 216 -33.47 6.36 -10.63
N GLN A 217 -32.20 6.59 -10.25
CA GLN A 217 -31.49 7.83 -10.56
C GLN A 217 -31.38 8.07 -12.07
N THR A 218 -31.09 7.01 -12.84
CA THR A 218 -31.03 7.09 -14.30
C THR A 218 -32.38 7.46 -14.90
N GLN A 219 -33.47 6.91 -14.37
CA GLN A 219 -34.83 7.24 -14.78
C GLN A 219 -35.23 8.68 -14.39
N ILE A 220 -34.83 9.15 -13.20
CA ILE A 220 -35.06 10.54 -12.78
C ILE A 220 -34.32 11.51 -13.70
N LEU A 221 -33.06 11.22 -14.03
CA LEU A 221 -32.31 12.01 -15.01
C LEU A 221 -33.01 12.03 -16.37
N GLN A 222 -33.47 10.87 -16.86
CA GLN A 222 -34.20 10.77 -18.12
C GLN A 222 -35.53 11.52 -18.09
N ARG A 223 -36.28 11.53 -16.97
CA ARG A 223 -37.51 12.33 -16.83
C ARG A 223 -37.23 13.82 -16.77
N GLN A 224 -36.14 14.24 -16.11
CA GLN A 224 -35.69 15.62 -16.10
C GLN A 224 -35.26 16.08 -17.50
N LEU A 225 -34.67 15.18 -18.30
CA LEU A 225 -34.30 15.42 -19.70
C LEU A 225 -35.50 15.33 -20.67
N GLY A 226 -36.50 14.51 -20.37
CA GLY A 226 -37.65 14.25 -21.24
C GLY A 226 -38.74 15.33 -21.22
N ASN A 227 -38.79 16.17 -20.17
CA ASN A 227 -39.76 17.27 -20.07
C ASN A 227 -39.25 18.61 -20.64
N GLN A 228 -38.07 18.63 -21.25
CA GLN A 228 -37.59 19.81 -21.97
C GLN A 228 -37.43 19.49 -23.45
N ASN A 229 -38.19 20.22 -24.27
CA ASN A 229 -38.03 20.32 -25.71
C ASN A 229 -36.70 21.07 -26.06
N LEU A 230 -35.56 20.52 -25.62
CA LEU A 230 -34.20 21.11 -25.66
C LEU A 230 -33.27 20.47 -26.72
N GLN A 231 -33.82 19.63 -27.60
CA GLN A 231 -33.05 18.89 -28.61
C GLN A 231 -32.23 19.75 -29.62
N PRO A 232 -32.57 21.01 -29.97
CA PRO A 232 -31.73 21.81 -30.87
C PRO A 232 -30.50 22.42 -30.20
N GLU A 233 -30.59 22.84 -28.93
CA GLU A 233 -29.52 23.54 -28.20
C GLU A 233 -28.37 22.60 -27.78
N LEU A 234 -28.67 21.35 -27.43
CA LEU A 234 -27.67 20.36 -27.02
C LEU A 234 -26.72 19.93 -28.16
N ASN A 235 -27.17 20.03 -29.41
CA ASN A 235 -26.37 19.78 -30.60
C ASN A 235 -25.83 21.06 -31.24
N ALA A 236 -26.07 22.24 -30.64
CA ALA A 236 -25.50 23.48 -31.12
C ALA A 236 -23.97 23.37 -31.12
N GLN A 237 -23.35 23.72 -32.24
CA GLN A 237 -21.91 23.72 -32.41
C GLN A 237 -21.39 25.14 -32.36
N VAL A 238 -20.24 25.33 -31.72
CA VAL A 238 -19.53 26.60 -31.62
C VAL A 238 -18.24 26.48 -32.40
N GLU A 239 -18.02 27.41 -33.34
CA GLU A 239 -16.73 27.55 -34.01
C GLU A 239 -15.71 28.15 -33.03
N ILE A 240 -14.53 27.54 -32.94
CA ILE A 240 -13.47 27.97 -32.02
C ILE A 240 -12.30 28.62 -32.78
N GLY A 241 -11.62 29.58 -32.15
CA GLY A 241 -10.46 30.28 -32.74
C GLY A 241 -10.87 31.56 -33.45
N HIS A 242 -10.44 31.75 -34.70
CA HIS A 242 -10.91 32.83 -35.56
C HIS A 242 -12.14 32.40 -36.38
N PRO A 243 -13.01 33.35 -36.79
CA PRO A 243 -14.03 33.07 -37.79
C PRO A 243 -13.42 32.44 -39.05
N GLY A 244 -13.95 31.30 -39.49
CA GLY A 244 -13.43 30.53 -40.62
C GLY A 244 -12.31 29.54 -40.28
N SER A 245 -12.08 29.24 -39.00
CA SER A 245 -11.20 28.15 -38.59
C SER A 245 -11.77 26.79 -39.01
N ASN A 246 -13.10 26.70 -39.19
CA ASN A 246 -13.85 25.48 -39.45
C ASN A 246 -13.63 24.39 -38.39
N VAL A 247 -13.26 24.77 -37.17
CA VAL A 247 -13.11 23.85 -36.04
C VAL A 247 -14.28 24.06 -35.10
N PHE A 248 -15.14 23.05 -35.01
CA PHE A 248 -16.39 23.11 -34.26
C PHE A 248 -16.34 22.20 -33.03
N VAL A 249 -16.87 22.70 -31.92
CA VAL A 249 -17.05 21.95 -30.68
C VAL A 249 -18.51 22.02 -30.25
N ARG A 250 -19.03 21.01 -29.54
CA ARG A 250 -20.41 21.09 -29.02
C ARG A 250 -20.53 22.21 -27.98
N ARG A 251 -21.69 22.86 -27.89
CA ARG A 251 -21.93 23.97 -26.97
C ARG A 251 -21.63 23.61 -25.52
N ASN A 252 -22.11 22.45 -25.07
CA ASN A 252 -21.83 21.95 -23.71
C ASN A 252 -20.33 21.74 -23.42
N GLN A 253 -19.58 21.26 -24.41
CA GLN A 253 -18.13 21.07 -24.31
C GLN A 253 -17.40 22.42 -24.31
N TRP A 254 -17.88 23.39 -25.10
CA TRP A 254 -17.41 24.77 -25.06
C TRP A 254 -17.62 25.38 -23.69
N ASP A 255 -18.84 25.35 -23.14
CA ASP A 255 -19.15 25.93 -21.84
C ASP A 255 -18.36 25.24 -20.71
N THR A 256 -18.11 23.93 -20.82
CA THR A 256 -17.24 23.19 -19.89
C THR A 256 -15.77 23.61 -19.99
N ALA A 257 -15.29 23.96 -21.18
CA ALA A 257 -13.94 24.51 -21.34
C ALA A 257 -13.88 25.97 -20.90
N ASP A 258 -14.91 26.75 -21.17
CA ASP A 258 -15.01 28.17 -20.85
C ASP A 258 -15.29 28.44 -19.38
N SER A 259 -15.79 27.48 -18.62
CA SER A 259 -15.85 27.59 -17.15
C SER A 259 -14.49 27.39 -16.47
N ARG A 260 -13.44 26.99 -17.20
CA ARG A 260 -12.11 26.77 -16.63
C ARG A 260 -11.41 28.08 -16.28
N ASP A 261 -10.69 28.02 -15.16
CA ASP A 261 -9.98 29.11 -14.48
C ASP A 261 -8.57 29.37 -15.05
N THR A 262 -7.94 28.35 -15.65
CA THR A 262 -6.59 28.48 -16.22
C THR A 262 -6.57 28.17 -17.71
N PHE A 263 -5.66 28.84 -18.44
CA PHE A 263 -5.44 28.58 -19.87
C PHE A 263 -5.01 27.13 -20.15
N GLN A 264 -4.33 26.48 -19.19
CA GLN A 264 -3.91 25.08 -19.31
C GLN A 264 -5.11 24.14 -19.21
N SER A 265 -5.99 24.34 -18.22
CA SER A 265 -7.17 23.50 -18.02
C SER A 265 -8.20 23.69 -19.14
N MET A 266 -8.43 24.93 -19.60
CA MET A 266 -9.25 25.20 -20.79
C MET A 266 -8.70 24.48 -22.02
N GLY A 267 -7.39 24.64 -22.30
CA GLY A 267 -6.74 24.01 -23.45
C GLY A 267 -6.84 22.49 -23.45
N VAL A 268 -6.61 21.85 -22.29
CA VAL A 268 -6.76 20.40 -22.12
C VAL A 268 -8.21 19.97 -22.33
N SER A 269 -9.18 20.74 -21.83
CA SER A 269 -10.61 20.44 -22.01
C SER A 269 -11.02 20.47 -23.49
N LEU A 270 -10.57 21.48 -24.25
CA LEU A 270 -10.84 21.59 -25.69
C LEU A 270 -10.17 20.47 -26.49
N VAL A 271 -8.93 20.10 -26.16
CA VAL A 271 -8.25 18.97 -26.81
C VAL A 271 -9.01 17.66 -26.61
N LYS A 272 -9.52 17.39 -25.41
CA LYS A 272 -10.34 16.20 -25.15
C LYS A 272 -11.70 16.22 -25.84
N ALA A 273 -12.25 17.40 -26.09
CA ALA A 273 -13.52 17.54 -26.79
C ALA A 273 -13.38 17.31 -28.31
N LEU A 274 -12.25 17.72 -28.89
CA LEU A 274 -12.03 17.70 -30.34
C LEU A 274 -11.30 16.48 -30.87
N TYR A 275 -10.53 15.79 -30.02
CA TYR A 275 -9.82 14.58 -30.41
C TYR A 275 -10.39 13.38 -29.68
N GLU A 276 -10.61 12.29 -30.43
CA GLU A 276 -10.94 11.00 -29.85
C GLU A 276 -9.81 10.50 -28.95
N GLU A 277 -10.19 9.75 -27.91
CA GLU A 277 -9.25 9.22 -26.92
C GLU A 277 -8.14 8.38 -27.58
N ASP A 278 -8.50 7.54 -28.54
CA ASP A 278 -7.58 6.71 -29.31
C ASP A 278 -6.54 7.52 -30.09
N VAL A 279 -6.97 8.63 -30.70
CA VAL A 279 -6.08 9.53 -31.45
C VAL A 279 -5.07 10.17 -30.49
N LEU A 280 -5.53 10.61 -29.32
CA LEU A 280 -4.67 11.21 -28.29
C LEU A 280 -3.67 10.20 -27.70
N LEU A 281 -4.06 8.94 -27.51
CA LEU A 281 -3.18 7.89 -27.02
C LEU A 281 -2.05 7.58 -28.01
N ARG A 282 -2.36 7.57 -29.30
CA ARG A 282 -1.44 7.22 -30.39
C ARG A 282 -0.62 8.40 -30.93
N SER A 283 -0.98 9.66 -30.60
CA SER A 283 -0.35 10.87 -31.16
C SER A 283 0.50 11.65 -30.16
N ASN A 284 1.39 12.51 -30.62
CA ASN A 284 2.15 13.49 -29.83
C ASN A 284 1.77 14.92 -30.24
N LEU A 285 2.10 15.93 -29.42
CA LEU A 285 1.74 17.32 -29.72
C LEU A 285 2.32 17.83 -31.06
N LYS A 286 3.57 17.51 -31.36
CA LYS A 286 4.26 17.94 -32.60
C LYS A 286 4.64 16.79 -33.53
N GLY A 287 4.44 15.54 -33.09
CA GLY A 287 4.95 14.34 -33.77
C GLY A 287 6.48 14.18 -33.68
N GLY A 288 6.95 13.05 -34.20
CA GLY A 288 8.37 12.74 -34.36
C GLY A 288 8.98 11.89 -33.24
N ALA A 289 10.25 11.54 -33.40
CA ALA A 289 11.03 10.77 -32.44
C ALA A 289 11.27 11.58 -31.15
N SER A 290 11.23 10.90 -30.00
CA SER A 290 11.62 11.51 -28.74
C SER A 290 13.10 11.90 -28.80
N LYS A 291 13.41 13.13 -28.35
CA LYS A 291 14.80 13.60 -28.26
C LYS A 291 15.56 12.99 -27.08
N ILE A 292 14.82 12.44 -26.11
CA ILE A 292 15.37 11.91 -24.86
C ILE A 292 15.57 10.40 -24.98
N ASP A 293 14.59 9.71 -25.55
CA ASP A 293 14.58 8.26 -25.69
C ASP A 293 14.47 7.89 -27.17
N LYS A 294 15.57 7.41 -27.75
CA LYS A 294 15.63 7.02 -29.16
C LYS A 294 14.82 5.77 -29.47
N ASN A 295 14.53 4.96 -28.44
CA ASN A 295 13.76 3.71 -28.56
C ASN A 295 12.26 3.94 -28.36
N ALA A 296 11.85 5.14 -27.94
CA ALA A 296 10.44 5.45 -27.77
C ALA A 296 9.68 5.34 -29.10
N PRO A 297 8.45 4.80 -29.09
CA PRO A 297 7.65 4.65 -30.29
C PRO A 297 7.41 6.01 -30.94
N GLN A 298 7.68 6.10 -32.25
CA GLN A 298 7.36 7.29 -33.03
C GLN A 298 5.85 7.43 -33.16
N ARG A 299 5.36 8.64 -32.87
CA ARG A 299 3.93 8.93 -32.90
C ARG A 299 3.65 10.10 -33.85
N PRO A 300 2.54 10.06 -34.60
CA PRO A 300 2.12 11.19 -35.43
C PRO A 300 1.85 12.43 -34.59
N GLY A 301 1.94 13.60 -35.23
CA GLY A 301 1.54 14.87 -34.62
C GLY A 301 0.03 15.04 -34.61
N LEU A 302 -0.50 15.76 -33.62
CA LEU A 302 -1.87 16.25 -33.66
C LEU A 302 -2.07 17.24 -34.81
N ASP A 303 -3.31 17.38 -35.27
CA ASP A 303 -3.68 18.28 -36.37
C ASP A 303 -3.31 19.72 -36.00
N LYS A 304 -2.50 20.34 -36.87
CA LYS A 304 -1.97 21.69 -36.68
C LYS A 304 -3.07 22.74 -36.76
N ASN A 305 -4.10 22.53 -37.57
CA ASN A 305 -5.21 23.47 -37.77
C ASN A 305 -6.09 23.50 -36.52
N ILE A 306 -6.49 22.32 -36.03
CA ILE A 306 -7.25 22.19 -34.78
C ILE A 306 -6.46 22.78 -33.61
N LEU A 307 -5.16 22.47 -33.51
CA LEU A 307 -4.32 23.04 -32.45
C LEU A 307 -4.15 24.57 -32.57
N ALA A 308 -4.15 25.13 -33.76
CA ALA A 308 -4.09 26.58 -33.97
C ALA A 308 -5.37 27.24 -33.46
N ALA A 309 -6.53 26.70 -33.84
CA ALA A 309 -7.84 27.17 -33.41
C ALA A 309 -8.01 27.12 -31.88
N ILE A 310 -7.62 26.02 -31.24
CA ILE A 310 -7.62 25.90 -29.77
C ILE A 310 -6.71 26.96 -29.14
N LYS A 311 -5.48 27.13 -29.64
CA LYS A 311 -4.53 28.11 -29.08
C LYS A 311 -5.08 29.52 -29.17
N GLU A 312 -5.73 29.85 -30.27
CA GLU A 312 -6.33 31.15 -30.46
C GLU A 312 -7.51 31.38 -29.52
N ALA A 313 -8.44 30.43 -29.41
CA ALA A 313 -9.55 30.51 -28.46
C ALA A 313 -9.06 30.73 -27.01
N VAL A 314 -8.02 29.98 -26.60
CA VAL A 314 -7.43 30.11 -25.28
C VAL A 314 -6.70 31.46 -25.11
N LYS A 315 -6.01 31.96 -26.15
CA LYS A 315 -5.36 33.27 -26.13
C LYS A 315 -6.36 34.42 -26.03
N GLN A 316 -7.49 34.33 -26.72
CA GLN A 316 -8.54 35.34 -26.68
C GLN A 316 -9.08 35.50 -25.25
N LYS A 317 -9.27 34.39 -24.54
CA LYS A 317 -9.73 34.41 -23.14
C LYS A 317 -8.65 34.80 -22.13
N PHE A 318 -7.42 34.33 -22.31
CA PHE A 318 -6.31 34.52 -21.35
C PHE A 318 -5.13 35.29 -21.99
N PRO A 319 -5.31 36.53 -22.48
CA PRO A 319 -4.30 37.21 -23.28
C PRO A 319 -3.01 37.52 -22.51
N ALA A 320 -3.11 37.87 -21.23
CA ALA A 320 -1.96 38.22 -20.39
C ALA A 320 -1.22 36.99 -19.81
N GLU A 321 -1.94 35.90 -19.55
CA GLU A 321 -1.40 34.72 -18.86
C GLU A 321 -0.89 33.65 -19.82
N PHE A 322 -1.33 33.68 -21.08
CA PHE A 322 -1.06 32.63 -22.03
C PHE A 322 0.44 32.47 -22.32
N LYS A 323 0.96 31.28 -22.01
CA LYS A 323 2.35 30.89 -22.32
C LYS A 323 2.36 29.64 -23.19
N GLN A 324 2.82 29.78 -24.42
CA GLN A 324 2.86 28.70 -25.42
C GLN A 324 3.60 27.44 -24.93
N SER A 325 4.70 27.61 -24.20
CA SER A 325 5.49 26.50 -23.64
C SER A 325 4.70 25.71 -22.59
N LEU A 326 4.03 26.41 -21.67
CA LEU A 326 3.22 25.81 -20.62
C LEU A 326 1.95 25.16 -21.16
N PHE A 327 1.35 25.75 -22.19
CA PHE A 327 0.21 25.17 -22.90
C PHE A 327 0.61 23.83 -23.55
N GLY A 328 1.72 23.80 -24.30
CA GLY A 328 2.21 22.57 -24.91
C GLY A 328 2.61 21.51 -23.88
N MET A 329 3.20 21.93 -22.75
CA MET A 329 3.53 21.04 -21.64
C MET A 329 2.27 20.41 -21.01
N ALA A 330 1.21 21.20 -20.80
CA ALA A 330 -0.04 20.71 -20.24
C ALA A 330 -0.67 19.61 -21.12
N ILE A 331 -0.70 19.81 -22.44
CA ILE A 331 -1.24 18.82 -23.38
C ILE A 331 -0.39 17.53 -23.37
N ASN A 332 0.93 17.65 -23.40
CA ASN A 332 1.82 16.47 -23.34
C ASN A 332 1.69 15.69 -22.03
N ASN A 333 1.59 16.40 -20.89
CA ASN A 333 1.37 15.77 -19.58
C ASN A 333 0.04 15.03 -19.57
N MET A 334 -1.03 15.65 -20.06
CA MET A 334 -2.34 15.03 -20.17
C MET A 334 -2.31 13.75 -21.03
N MET A 335 -1.71 13.76 -22.23
CA MET A 335 -1.60 12.56 -23.06
C MET A 335 -0.76 11.47 -22.38
N THR A 336 0.29 11.86 -21.65
CA THR A 336 1.14 10.92 -20.90
C THR A 336 0.36 10.26 -19.76
N ASP A 337 -0.43 11.04 -19.03
CA ASP A 337 -1.28 10.54 -17.94
C ASP A 337 -2.39 9.63 -18.47
N MET A 338 -3.00 9.97 -19.61
CA MET A 338 -3.96 9.09 -20.29
C MET A 338 -3.35 7.73 -20.62
N ARG A 339 -2.16 7.70 -21.22
CA ARG A 339 -1.48 6.43 -21.54
C ARG A 339 -1.16 5.61 -20.30
N LYS A 340 -0.73 6.24 -19.21
CA LYS A 340 -0.49 5.56 -17.93
C LYS A 340 -1.78 4.94 -17.39
N LYS A 341 -2.90 5.66 -17.45
CA LYS A 341 -4.21 5.15 -17.04
C LYS A 341 -4.66 3.98 -17.90
N THR A 342 -4.51 4.07 -19.22
CA THR A 342 -4.85 2.98 -20.15
C THR A 342 -3.96 1.76 -19.91
N GLN A 343 -2.66 1.95 -19.67
CA GLN A 343 -1.76 0.85 -19.33
C GLN A 343 -2.15 0.18 -18.01
N ALA A 344 -2.41 0.97 -16.96
CA ALA A 344 -2.87 0.43 -15.68
C ALA A 344 -4.20 -0.33 -15.82
N ALA A 345 -5.14 0.17 -16.63
CA ALA A 345 -6.39 -0.54 -16.91
C ALA A 345 -6.15 -1.85 -17.67
N ALA A 346 -5.25 -1.87 -18.65
CA ALA A 346 -4.85 -3.07 -19.37
C ALA A 346 -4.14 -4.08 -18.45
N ASP A 347 -3.27 -3.60 -17.56
CA ASP A 347 -2.58 -4.44 -16.57
C ASP A 347 -3.59 -5.08 -15.60
N ILE A 348 -4.54 -4.30 -15.08
CA ILE A 348 -5.63 -4.82 -14.23
C ILE A 348 -6.47 -5.84 -15.00
N GLN A 349 -6.82 -5.56 -16.25
CA GLN A 349 -7.59 -6.48 -17.08
C GLN A 349 -6.80 -7.77 -17.37
N SER A 350 -5.50 -7.67 -17.60
CA SER A 350 -4.61 -8.83 -17.79
C SER A 350 -4.47 -9.65 -16.50
N GLN A 351 -4.35 -9.01 -15.33
CA GLN A 351 -4.35 -9.68 -14.04
C GLN A 351 -5.69 -10.35 -13.75
N PHE A 352 -6.81 -9.75 -14.16
CA PHE A 352 -8.13 -10.35 -14.03
C PHE A 352 -8.33 -11.53 -14.99
N LEU A 353 -7.79 -11.46 -16.21
CA LEU A 353 -7.83 -12.55 -17.19
C LEU A 353 -6.88 -13.70 -16.82
N LEU A 354 -5.66 -13.42 -16.38
CA LEU A 354 -4.72 -14.42 -15.83
C LEU A 354 -5.22 -14.96 -14.47
N GLY A 355 -5.95 -14.15 -13.71
CA GLY A 355 -6.65 -14.55 -12.49
C GLY A 355 -7.83 -15.48 -12.72
N ARG A 356 -8.38 -15.55 -13.94
CA ARG A 356 -9.39 -16.58 -14.29
C ARG A 356 -8.78 -17.96 -14.45
N ASP A 357 -7.51 -18.06 -14.82
CA ASP A 357 -6.79 -19.34 -14.86
C ASP A 357 -6.37 -19.82 -13.46
N HIS A 358 -6.49 -18.97 -12.44
CA HIS A 358 -6.31 -19.36 -11.03
C HIS A 358 -7.59 -19.86 -10.34
N THR A 359 -8.72 -19.89 -11.05
CA THR A 359 -9.93 -20.61 -10.57
C THR A 359 -9.87 -22.13 -10.84
N VAL A 360 -8.73 -22.68 -11.29
CA VAL A 360 -8.52 -24.13 -11.49
C VAL A 360 -7.36 -24.68 -10.63
N ILE A 361 -6.91 -23.98 -9.59
CA ILE A 361 -6.06 -24.60 -8.54
C ILE A 361 -6.66 -24.35 -7.16
N SER A 362 -7.92 -24.75 -6.99
CA SER A 362 -8.43 -25.32 -5.74
C SER A 362 -9.64 -26.23 -5.99
N GLN A 363 -9.57 -27.05 -7.04
CA GLN A 363 -10.07 -28.41 -6.92
C GLN A 363 -8.85 -29.28 -6.64
N LYS A 364 -8.39 -29.24 -5.38
CA LYS A 364 -7.70 -30.41 -4.85
C LYS A 364 -8.63 -31.58 -5.13
N SER A 365 -8.12 -32.52 -5.92
CA SER A 365 -8.64 -33.87 -6.07
C SER A 365 -9.29 -34.33 -4.75
N PRO A 366 -10.55 -34.80 -4.75
CA PRO A 366 -11.17 -35.41 -3.58
C PRO A 366 -10.40 -36.62 -3.01
N ASN A 367 -9.32 -37.08 -3.67
CA ASN A 367 -8.54 -38.24 -3.24
C ASN A 367 -7.44 -37.95 -2.20
N ASP A 368 -7.10 -36.70 -1.90
CA ASP A 368 -6.09 -36.39 -0.86
C ASP A 368 -6.69 -36.25 0.55
N TYR A 369 -8.02 -36.28 0.68
CA TYR A 369 -8.72 -36.20 1.98
C TYR A 369 -9.05 -37.56 2.62
N LEU A 370 -8.69 -38.67 1.97
CA LEU A 370 -8.82 -40.02 2.55
C LEU A 370 -7.52 -40.57 3.15
N ASP A 371 -6.38 -39.88 3.01
CA ASP A 371 -5.08 -40.40 3.47
C ASP A 371 -4.58 -39.80 4.80
N ILE A 372 -5.36 -38.89 5.42
CA ILE A 372 -5.01 -38.26 6.71
C ILE A 372 -5.95 -38.69 7.87
N THR A 373 -7.08 -39.34 7.59
CA THR A 373 -7.99 -39.92 8.62
C THR A 373 -7.91 -41.45 8.75
N GLN A 374 -7.01 -42.13 8.04
CA GLN A 374 -6.77 -43.59 8.18
C GLN A 374 -5.42 -43.96 8.83
N ARG A 375 -4.72 -43.00 9.46
CA ARG A 375 -3.43 -43.22 10.13
C ARG A 375 -3.48 -43.58 11.64
N PRO A 376 -4.57 -44.21 12.16
CA PRO A 376 -4.40 -45.06 13.33
C PRO A 376 -5.09 -46.43 13.19
N LEU A 377 -5.00 -47.13 12.06
CA LEU A 377 -5.48 -48.53 11.98
C LEU A 377 -4.57 -49.51 11.21
N ARG A 378 -3.31 -49.14 10.90
CA ARG A 378 -2.33 -50.04 10.24
C ARG A 378 -1.25 -50.64 11.15
N ASN A 379 -1.29 -50.38 12.46
CA ASN A 379 -0.29 -50.90 13.43
C ASN A 379 -0.80 -52.04 14.34
N TYR A 380 -1.96 -52.65 14.07
CA TYR A 380 -2.46 -53.79 14.87
C TYR A 380 -2.59 -55.12 14.11
N SER A 381 -2.13 -55.23 12.86
CA SER A 381 -2.09 -56.50 12.11
C SER A 381 -0.69 -57.10 11.95
N GLY A 382 0.34 -56.47 12.55
CA GLY A 382 1.74 -56.92 12.50
C GLY A 382 2.21 -57.77 13.68
N ILE A 383 1.37 -58.00 14.69
CA ILE A 383 1.71 -58.79 15.89
C ILE A 383 1.32 -60.28 15.74
N THR A 384 0.56 -60.65 14.70
CA THR A 384 0.10 -62.05 14.51
C THR A 384 0.71 -62.74 13.29
N ARG A 385 1.87 -62.27 12.79
CA ARG A 385 2.49 -62.84 11.57
C ARG A 385 4.01 -62.84 11.54
N ARG A 386 4.64 -62.87 12.73
CA ARG A 386 6.10 -63.03 12.90
C ARG A 386 6.43 -64.25 13.79
N SER A 387 5.68 -65.33 13.63
CA SER A 387 5.88 -66.56 14.40
C SER A 387 6.08 -67.82 13.54
N ASP A 388 6.11 -67.71 12.20
CA ASP A 388 6.02 -68.91 11.34
C ASP A 388 7.15 -69.08 10.30
N GLU A 389 8.26 -68.35 10.36
CA GLU A 389 9.33 -68.52 9.33
C GLU A 389 10.75 -68.72 9.87
N ASN A 390 10.93 -69.18 11.12
CA ASN A 390 12.23 -69.65 11.59
C ASN A 390 12.11 -70.96 12.39
N HIS A 391 12.13 -72.08 11.70
CA HIS A 391 12.53 -73.38 12.26
C HIS A 391 13.55 -74.01 11.29
N PRO A 392 14.60 -74.70 11.78
CA PRO A 392 14.41 -76.13 12.03
C PRO A 392 15.17 -76.76 13.23
N THR A 393 14.47 -77.74 13.81
CA THR A 393 14.94 -79.04 14.35
C THR A 393 15.78 -79.11 15.64
N ILE A 394 15.24 -79.85 16.63
CA ILE A 394 15.84 -80.81 17.60
C ILE A 394 14.83 -80.87 18.79
N THR A 395 14.39 -81.95 19.43
CA THR A 395 14.37 -83.42 19.29
C THR A 395 13.41 -83.89 20.41
N GLU A 396 12.62 -84.93 20.12
CA GLU A 396 11.88 -85.86 20.99
C GLU A 396 11.98 -85.73 22.54
N ARG A 397 10.84 -85.74 23.25
CA ARG A 397 10.31 -86.91 24.02
C ARG A 397 9.08 -86.54 24.88
N SER A 398 8.18 -87.52 24.96
CA SER A 398 6.82 -87.59 25.52
C SER A 398 6.76 -87.60 27.09
N PRO A 399 5.65 -88.03 27.76
CA PRO A 399 4.65 -87.13 28.36
C PRO A 399 4.32 -87.45 29.84
N SER A 400 3.33 -86.74 30.38
CA SER A 400 2.47 -87.13 31.53
C SER A 400 3.07 -87.06 32.94
N ASP A 401 2.45 -86.29 33.84
CA ASP A 401 1.58 -86.88 34.87
C ASP A 401 1.07 -85.88 35.92
N HIS A 402 -0.14 -86.19 36.40
CA HIS A 402 -0.88 -85.60 37.51
C HIS A 402 -0.18 -85.72 38.87
N LYS A 403 -0.37 -84.73 39.76
CA LYS A 403 -0.90 -84.85 41.15
C LYS A 403 -0.69 -83.54 41.93
N VAL A 404 -1.75 -82.95 42.49
CA VAL A 404 -2.27 -83.10 43.87
C VAL A 404 -1.36 -82.43 44.93
N MET A 405 -1.98 -81.49 45.67
CA MET A 405 -1.60 -80.81 46.94
C MET A 405 -1.06 -81.77 48.03
N PRO A 406 -0.63 -81.36 49.26
CA PRO A 406 -0.76 -80.09 50.01
C PRO A 406 0.60 -79.65 50.63
N GLU A 407 0.78 -78.72 51.58
CA GLU A 407 -0.01 -78.05 52.60
C GLU A 407 0.74 -76.77 53.00
#